data_AF-A0A521UI57-F1
#
_entry.id   AF-A0A521UI57-F1
#
_cell.length_a   1.000
_cell.length_b   1.000
_cell.length_c   1.000
_cell.angle_alpha   90.00
_cell.angle_beta   90.00
_cell.angle_gamma   90.00
#
_symmetry.space_group_name_H-M   'P 1'
#
loop_
_entity.id
_entity.type
_entity.pdbx_description
1 polymer ?
#
loop_
_entity_poly.entity_id
_entity_poly.type
_entity_poly.pdbx_seq_one_letter_code
_entity_poly.pdbx_strand_id
1 'polypeptide(L)'
;MDPHSQFCHNPACSARGVIGQGNIRIFSRRERRYQCTTCDQTFTVTKDTPFYRLHKTAELMVLVLTLLCHGCPVQAIVAAFGLDERTVAAWQTRSGHHCQRVHEQVVQQEQVDVQHVQADELWVKMVGQRVWMAMALAVPSRLWLGGVISAKRDLVLITALVQMVRACACSLAILVCGRLGQLCNGLPAGVPNPTRTGRRGSPRLVLEKGLPLGQVIKRHAKRRVMSVTRRVVRGTAESIRAVLIATGGGNDINTAYIERLNATFRASMVALVRRGRALLHKEAGLTAGMYLVGCAYNFVWYHESLRAVAPAGASHKWQERIPAMAAGLTDHRWTMFELFSYQVPLPPWVAPKRRGRQATVNLSLATFKPLVRRNELLCSILVILHGSTSHRSHDRHSVSLLNSHSLLEYPRLNGVLGYGGELDV
;
A
#
# COMPACT_ATOMS: atom_id res chain seq x y z
N MET A 1 -17.59 -10.96 20.29
CA MET A 1 -16.19 -11.43 20.34
C MET A 1 -16.14 -12.75 19.63
N ASP A 2 -15.47 -12.79 18.49
CA ASP A 2 -15.21 -14.02 17.75
C ASP A 2 -13.69 -14.26 17.76
N PRO A 3 -13.20 -15.43 18.23
CA PRO A 3 -11.77 -15.76 18.19
C PRO A 3 -11.28 -16.20 16.80
N HIS A 4 -12.17 -16.64 15.90
CA HIS A 4 -11.79 -17.16 14.58
C HIS A 4 -11.33 -16.05 13.63
N SER A 5 -11.82 -14.83 13.80
CA SER A 5 -11.40 -13.61 13.10
C SER A 5 -10.23 -12.87 13.74
N GLN A 6 -9.53 -13.48 14.70
CA GLN A 6 -8.41 -12.85 15.42
C GLN A 6 -7.09 -13.58 15.15
N PHE A 7 -5.97 -12.91 15.42
CA PHE A 7 -4.63 -13.45 15.25
C PHE A 7 -3.72 -13.04 16.40
N CYS A 8 -2.57 -13.72 16.52
CA CYS A 8 -1.60 -13.38 17.54
C CYS A 8 -0.81 -12.12 17.13
N HIS A 9 -0.75 -11.15 18.06
CA HIS A 9 -0.02 -9.88 17.87
C HIS A 9 1.44 -9.95 18.34
N ASN A 10 1.90 -11.09 18.86
CA ASN A 10 3.28 -11.26 19.31
C ASN A 10 4.21 -11.43 18.10
N PRO A 11 5.13 -10.49 17.80
CA PRO A 11 6.01 -10.60 16.64
C PRO A 11 6.95 -11.82 16.70
N ALA A 12 7.24 -12.34 17.89
CA ALA A 12 8.10 -13.51 18.08
C ALA A 12 7.34 -14.85 18.01
N CYS A 13 6.00 -14.83 17.96
CA CYS A 13 5.19 -16.05 17.92
C CYS A 13 5.15 -16.63 16.51
N SER A 14 5.27 -17.95 16.40
CA SER A 14 5.09 -18.69 15.14
C SER A 14 3.66 -18.59 14.59
N ALA A 15 2.67 -18.42 15.47
CA ALA A 15 1.26 -18.24 15.11
C ALA A 15 0.85 -16.77 14.89
N ARG A 16 1.82 -15.84 14.77
CA ARG A 16 1.54 -14.41 14.51
C ARG A 16 0.82 -14.22 13.18
N GLY A 17 -0.19 -13.36 13.14
CA GLY A 17 -0.95 -13.08 11.92
C GLY A 17 -1.77 -14.25 11.34
N VAL A 18 -1.69 -15.44 11.93
CA VAL A 18 -2.48 -16.60 11.50
C VAL A 18 -3.91 -16.47 12.05
N ILE A 19 -4.89 -16.52 11.16
CA ILE A 19 -6.33 -16.40 11.43
C ILE A 19 -7.00 -17.76 11.21
N GLY A 20 -8.03 -18.08 12.00
CA GLY A 20 -8.93 -19.21 11.73
C GLY A 20 -8.38 -20.61 12.04
N GLN A 21 -7.14 -20.75 12.52
CA GLN A 21 -6.48 -22.05 12.78
C GLN A 21 -6.63 -22.54 14.22
N GLY A 22 -7.62 -22.03 14.98
CA GLY A 22 -7.84 -22.40 16.38
C GLY A 22 -6.70 -21.97 17.33
N ASN A 23 -5.79 -21.11 16.87
CA ASN A 23 -4.63 -20.60 17.61
C ASN A 23 -4.98 -19.49 18.61
N ILE A 24 -6.25 -19.05 18.65
CA ILE A 24 -6.75 -17.99 19.52
C ILE A 24 -7.99 -18.49 20.28
N ARG A 25 -8.03 -18.23 21.59
CA ARG A 25 -9.20 -18.49 22.45
C ARG A 25 -9.66 -17.24 23.19
N ILE A 26 -10.91 -17.23 23.64
CA ILE A 26 -11.42 -16.17 24.51
C ILE A 26 -10.81 -16.37 25.91
N PHE A 27 -10.08 -15.36 26.39
CA PHE A 27 -9.51 -15.36 27.74
C PHE A 27 -10.48 -14.77 28.76
N SER A 28 -11.07 -13.61 28.42
CA SER A 28 -12.04 -12.93 29.28
C SER A 28 -13.06 -12.19 28.43
N ARG A 29 -14.35 -12.52 28.62
CA ARG A 29 -15.46 -11.79 27.99
C ARG A 29 -15.66 -10.41 28.63
N ARG A 30 -15.51 -10.33 29.96
CA ARG A 30 -15.67 -9.09 30.74
C ARG A 30 -14.63 -8.04 30.34
N GLU A 31 -13.36 -8.45 30.25
CA GLU A 31 -12.26 -7.55 29.86
C GLU A 31 -12.06 -7.45 28.35
N ARG A 32 -12.85 -8.22 27.57
CA ARG A 32 -12.74 -8.30 26.11
C ARG A 32 -11.31 -8.67 25.65
N ARG A 33 -10.78 -9.78 26.17
CA ARG A 33 -9.44 -10.27 25.89
C ARG A 33 -9.44 -11.67 25.26
N TYR A 34 -8.50 -11.86 24.36
CA TYR A 34 -8.13 -13.14 23.77
C TYR A 34 -6.79 -13.62 24.31
N GLN A 35 -6.49 -14.90 24.11
CA GLN A 35 -5.20 -15.51 24.39
C GLN A 35 -4.76 -16.34 23.18
N CYS A 36 -3.48 -16.22 22.80
CA CYS A 36 -2.87 -17.11 21.84
C CYS A 36 -2.47 -18.43 22.51
N THR A 37 -2.87 -19.56 21.94
CA THR A 37 -2.56 -20.90 22.47
C THR A 37 -1.13 -21.35 22.20
N THR A 38 -0.39 -20.65 21.34
CA THR A 38 1.00 -20.98 20.99
C THR A 38 2.04 -20.28 21.86
N CYS A 39 1.75 -19.07 22.35
CA CYS A 39 2.70 -18.27 23.14
C CYS A 39 2.12 -17.77 24.47
N ASP A 40 0.90 -18.17 24.81
CA ASP A 40 0.14 -17.83 26.01
C ASP A 40 -0.11 -16.33 26.27
N GLN A 41 0.36 -15.45 25.39
CA GLN A 41 0.12 -14.02 25.51
C GLN A 41 -1.35 -13.68 25.30
N THR A 42 -1.84 -12.75 26.14
CA THR A 42 -3.18 -12.20 26.06
C THR A 42 -3.18 -10.81 25.42
N PHE A 43 -4.27 -10.48 24.72
CA PHE A 43 -4.43 -9.18 24.09
C PHE A 43 -5.91 -8.76 24.05
N THR A 44 -6.15 -7.46 23.99
CA THR A 44 -7.51 -6.89 23.93
C THR A 44 -8.07 -6.96 22.50
N VAL A 45 -9.40 -6.99 22.36
CA VAL A 45 -10.10 -6.92 21.05
C VAL A 45 -9.65 -5.72 20.19
N THR A 46 -9.25 -4.61 20.82
CA THR A 46 -8.83 -3.39 20.10
C THR A 46 -7.33 -3.34 19.80
N LYS A 47 -6.56 -4.39 20.09
CA LYS A 47 -5.11 -4.40 19.87
C LYS A 47 -4.78 -4.07 18.40
N ASP A 48 -3.79 -3.21 18.18
CA ASP A 48 -3.32 -2.72 16.89
C ASP A 48 -4.34 -1.95 16.01
N THR A 49 -5.47 -1.56 16.62
CA THR A 49 -6.44 -0.60 16.06
C THR A 49 -6.25 0.81 16.65
N PRO A 50 -6.81 1.87 16.04
CA PRO A 50 -6.82 3.22 16.60
C PRO A 50 -7.55 3.31 17.96
N PHE A 51 -8.43 2.36 18.26
CA PHE A 51 -9.15 2.27 19.55
C PHE A 51 -8.31 1.66 20.68
N TYR A 52 -7.11 1.15 20.38
CA TYR A 52 -6.24 0.61 21.42
C TYR A 52 -5.85 1.68 22.44
N ARG A 53 -6.10 1.37 23.73
CA ARG A 53 -5.87 2.26 24.89
C ARG A 53 -6.56 3.63 24.73
N LEU A 54 -7.73 3.66 24.10
CA LEU A 54 -8.52 4.87 24.01
C LEU A 54 -9.20 5.16 25.36
N HIS A 55 -9.01 6.37 25.88
CA HIS A 55 -9.63 6.81 27.15
C HIS A 55 -11.02 7.43 26.95
N LYS A 56 -11.29 7.97 25.76
CA LYS A 56 -12.61 8.46 25.35
C LYS A 56 -13.38 7.35 24.64
N THR A 57 -14.67 7.57 24.41
CA THR A 57 -15.50 6.60 23.69
C THR A 57 -15.05 6.47 22.23
N ALA A 58 -15.20 5.27 21.65
CA ALA A 58 -14.84 5.03 20.26
C ALA A 58 -15.73 5.82 19.31
N GLU A 59 -17.00 6.01 19.68
CA GLU A 59 -18.01 6.77 18.97
C GLU A 59 -17.61 8.25 18.82
N LEU A 60 -17.09 8.87 19.89
CA LEU A 60 -16.59 10.25 19.82
C LEU A 60 -15.38 10.37 18.89
N MET A 61 -14.43 9.44 19.00
CA MET A 61 -13.26 9.42 18.11
C MET A 61 -13.67 9.24 16.64
N VAL A 62 -14.62 8.35 16.35
CA VAL A 62 -15.17 8.13 15.01
C VAL A 62 -15.84 9.40 14.48
N LEU A 63 -16.66 10.08 15.30
CA LEU A 63 -17.31 11.32 14.91
C LEU A 63 -16.29 12.42 14.56
N VAL A 64 -15.29 12.62 15.43
CA VAL A 64 -14.21 13.59 15.20
C VAL A 64 -13.42 13.28 13.92
N LEU A 65 -13.06 12.01 13.70
CA LEU A 65 -12.33 11.62 12.49
C LEU A 65 -13.19 11.77 11.24
N THR A 66 -14.50 11.53 11.32
CA THR A 66 -15.44 11.77 10.23
C THR A 66 -15.44 13.25 9.85
N LEU A 67 -15.55 14.15 10.84
CA LEU A 67 -15.50 15.60 10.59
C LEU A 67 -14.18 16.02 9.94
N LEU A 68 -13.04 15.48 10.42
CA LEU A 68 -11.74 15.74 9.80
C LEU A 68 -11.69 15.28 8.34
N CYS A 69 -12.24 14.11 8.01
CA CYS A 69 -12.31 13.61 6.63
C CYS A 69 -13.21 14.46 5.71
N HIS A 70 -14.12 15.24 6.28
CA HIS A 70 -14.98 16.17 5.55
C HIS A 70 -14.47 17.62 5.59
N GLY A 71 -13.19 17.83 5.93
CA GLY A 71 -12.53 19.14 5.85
C GLY A 71 -12.81 20.06 7.05
N CYS A 72 -13.39 19.55 8.13
CA CYS A 72 -13.61 20.34 9.33
C CYS A 72 -12.27 20.74 9.98
N PRO A 73 -12.02 22.03 10.24
CA PRO A 73 -10.80 22.47 10.91
C PRO A 73 -10.71 21.93 12.34
N VAL A 74 -9.50 21.55 12.78
CA VAL A 74 -9.24 21.04 14.14
C VAL A 74 -9.78 22.00 15.21
N GLN A 75 -9.60 23.30 15.04
CA GLN A 75 -10.07 24.31 15.99
C GLN A 75 -11.60 24.36 16.11
N ALA A 76 -12.33 24.06 15.04
CA ALA A 76 -13.80 23.96 15.11
C ALA A 76 -14.22 22.73 15.93
N ILE A 77 -13.48 21.62 15.80
CA ILE A 77 -13.70 20.39 16.59
C ILE A 77 -13.37 20.64 18.07
N VAL A 78 -12.25 21.30 18.35
CA VAL A 78 -11.85 21.70 19.72
C VAL A 78 -12.95 22.53 20.37
N ALA A 79 -13.42 23.57 19.66
CA ALA A 79 -14.50 24.43 20.15
C ALA A 79 -15.83 23.70 20.35
N ALA A 80 -16.20 22.81 19.43
CA ALA A 80 -17.50 22.11 19.47
C ALA A 80 -17.55 20.98 20.53
N PHE A 81 -16.44 20.28 20.76
CA PHE A 81 -16.40 19.10 21.63
C PHE A 81 -15.62 19.29 22.93
N GLY A 82 -15.02 20.46 23.16
CA GLY A 82 -14.19 20.73 24.35
C GLY A 82 -12.98 19.81 24.46
N LEU A 83 -12.43 19.37 23.32
CA LEU A 83 -11.28 18.46 23.27
C LEU A 83 -9.97 19.26 23.22
N ASP A 84 -8.91 18.70 23.79
CA ASP A 84 -7.56 19.23 23.58
C ASP A 84 -7.09 18.98 22.13
N GLU A 85 -6.51 19.98 21.50
CA GLU A 85 -6.02 19.92 20.11
C GLU A 85 -5.04 18.76 19.89
N ARG A 86 -4.16 18.47 20.87
CA ARG A 86 -3.19 17.38 20.78
C ARG A 86 -3.88 16.03 20.81
N THR A 87 -5.04 15.92 21.48
CA THR A 87 -5.86 14.71 21.45
C THR A 87 -6.40 14.46 20.04
N VAL A 88 -6.95 15.49 19.40
CA VAL A 88 -7.46 15.40 18.02
C VAL A 88 -6.32 15.05 17.05
N ALA A 89 -5.16 15.72 17.18
CA ALA A 89 -3.99 15.43 16.36
C ALA A 89 -3.45 14.00 16.56
N ALA A 90 -3.45 13.50 17.79
CA ALA A 90 -3.03 12.13 18.10
C ALA A 90 -4.00 11.10 17.50
N TRP A 91 -5.30 11.36 17.55
CA TRP A 91 -6.32 10.51 16.89
C TRP A 91 -6.15 10.52 15.38
N GLN A 92 -5.97 11.68 14.75
CA GLN A 92 -5.73 11.75 13.32
C GLN A 92 -4.46 11.00 12.92
N THR A 93 -3.36 11.19 13.65
CA THR A 93 -2.07 10.55 13.37
C THR A 93 -2.19 9.02 13.45
N ARG A 94 -2.74 8.51 14.56
CA ARG A 94 -2.84 7.05 14.76
C ARG A 94 -3.83 6.38 13.80
N SER A 95 -4.93 7.06 13.46
CA SER A 95 -5.88 6.57 12.46
C SER A 95 -5.31 6.64 11.05
N GLY A 96 -4.56 7.68 10.71
CA GLY A 96 -3.86 7.76 9.43
C GLY A 96 -2.85 6.63 9.23
N HIS A 97 -2.03 6.34 10.24
CA HIS A 97 -1.12 5.18 10.20
C HIS A 97 -1.85 3.85 10.10
N HIS A 98 -3.01 3.73 10.75
CA HIS A 98 -3.83 2.54 10.64
C HIS A 98 -4.43 2.39 9.23
N CYS A 99 -5.02 3.46 8.69
CA CYS A 99 -5.53 3.51 7.33
C CYS A 99 -4.44 3.20 6.30
N GLN A 100 -3.20 3.64 6.52
CA GLN A 100 -2.08 3.25 5.67
C GLN A 100 -1.88 1.74 5.64
N ARG A 101 -1.86 1.08 6.81
CA ARG A 101 -1.75 -0.39 6.88
C ARG A 101 -2.95 -1.10 6.25
N VAL A 102 -4.16 -0.58 6.45
CA VAL A 102 -5.37 -1.13 5.81
C VAL A 102 -5.26 -1.02 4.29
N HIS A 103 -4.81 0.13 3.77
CA HIS A 103 -4.57 0.34 2.34
C HIS A 103 -3.52 -0.63 1.80
N GLU A 104 -2.39 -0.77 2.49
CA GLU A 104 -1.34 -1.73 2.12
C GLU A 104 -1.86 -3.18 2.13
N GLN A 105 -2.71 -3.54 3.10
CA GLN A 105 -3.28 -4.88 3.18
C GLN A 105 -4.33 -5.15 2.10
N VAL A 106 -5.31 -4.27 1.95
CA VAL A 106 -6.49 -4.53 1.12
C VAL A 106 -6.26 -4.08 -0.31
N VAL A 107 -5.64 -2.92 -0.53
CA VAL A 107 -5.46 -2.38 -1.88
C VAL A 107 -4.15 -2.84 -2.53
N GLN A 108 -3.06 -3.01 -1.78
CA GLN A 108 -1.78 -3.45 -2.34
C GLN A 108 -1.60 -4.97 -2.39
N GLN A 109 -2.27 -5.78 -1.55
CA GLN A 109 -2.10 -7.24 -1.61
C GLN A 109 -3.15 -7.95 -2.46
N GLU A 110 -4.35 -7.40 -2.61
CA GLU A 110 -5.44 -8.05 -3.37
C GLU A 110 -5.33 -7.89 -4.89
N GLN A 111 -4.18 -7.41 -5.39
CA GLN A 111 -3.83 -7.23 -6.81
C GLN A 111 -5.04 -6.84 -7.70
N VAL A 112 -5.40 -5.57 -7.67
CA VAL A 112 -6.54 -4.99 -8.39
C VAL A 112 -6.29 -4.98 -9.90
N ASP A 113 -7.33 -5.26 -10.69
CA ASP A 113 -7.32 -5.01 -12.12
C ASP A 113 -7.48 -3.50 -12.39
N VAL A 114 -6.37 -2.77 -12.39
CA VAL A 114 -6.41 -1.29 -12.46
C VAL A 114 -6.62 -0.77 -13.88
N GLN A 115 -6.23 -1.54 -14.89
CA GLN A 115 -6.33 -1.27 -16.34
C GLN A 115 -5.80 0.11 -16.78
N HIS A 116 -6.51 1.18 -16.44
CA HIS A 116 -6.18 2.56 -16.74
C HIS A 116 -5.95 3.35 -15.46
N VAL A 117 -4.72 3.83 -15.27
CA VAL A 117 -4.34 4.68 -14.14
C VAL A 117 -4.09 6.11 -14.58
N GLN A 118 -4.61 7.06 -13.81
CA GLN A 118 -4.22 8.47 -13.89
C GLN A 118 -3.42 8.89 -12.67
N ALA A 119 -2.35 9.66 -12.88
CA ALA A 119 -1.49 10.18 -11.83
C ALA A 119 -1.17 11.67 -12.02
N ASP A 120 -1.11 12.39 -10.91
CA ASP A 120 -0.80 13.82 -10.86
C ASP A 120 -0.29 14.20 -9.47
N GLU A 121 0.35 15.37 -9.39
CA GLU A 121 0.93 15.88 -8.17
C GLU A 121 0.30 17.19 -7.67
N LEU A 122 0.08 17.25 -6.36
CA LEU A 122 -0.30 18.45 -5.64
C LEU A 122 0.95 19.13 -5.07
N TRP A 123 1.05 20.43 -5.32
CA TRP A 123 1.92 21.30 -4.55
C TRP A 123 1.23 21.65 -3.23
N VAL A 124 1.89 21.37 -2.11
CA VAL A 124 1.35 21.55 -0.76
C VAL A 124 2.22 22.55 0.02
N LYS A 125 1.57 23.59 0.55
CA LYS A 125 2.22 24.55 1.44
C LYS A 125 2.20 24.00 2.86
N MET A 126 3.35 24.02 3.51
CA MET A 126 3.52 23.66 4.92
C MET A 126 4.19 24.81 5.67
N VAL A 127 4.29 24.71 6.99
CA VAL A 127 5.01 25.70 7.79
C VAL A 127 6.50 25.65 7.43
N GLY A 128 7.03 26.77 6.95
CA GLY A 128 8.46 26.90 6.60
C GLY A 128 8.93 26.13 5.37
N GLN A 129 8.05 25.37 4.71
CA GLN A 129 8.46 24.50 3.59
C GLN A 129 7.33 24.24 2.60
N ARG A 130 7.69 23.58 1.50
CA ARG A 130 6.79 23.17 0.42
C ARG A 130 7.11 21.73 0.06
N VAL A 131 6.07 20.93 -0.13
CA VAL A 131 6.22 19.52 -0.50
C VAL A 131 5.32 19.17 -1.69
N TRP A 132 5.62 18.06 -2.33
CA TRP A 132 4.89 17.48 -3.44
C TRP A 132 4.20 16.21 -2.96
N MET A 133 2.89 16.15 -3.18
CA MET A 133 2.05 15.01 -2.86
C MET A 133 1.55 14.43 -4.17
N ALA A 134 2.16 13.35 -4.62
CA ALA A 134 1.80 12.67 -5.87
C ALA A 134 0.83 11.52 -5.57
N MET A 135 -0.25 11.41 -6.34
CA MET A 135 -1.31 10.42 -6.13
C MET A 135 -1.68 9.72 -7.43
N ALA A 136 -2.25 8.52 -7.31
CA ALA A 136 -2.71 7.72 -8.43
C ALA A 136 -4.16 7.21 -8.22
N LEU A 137 -4.88 7.07 -9.33
CA LEU A 137 -6.28 6.66 -9.38
C LEU A 137 -6.47 5.62 -10.48
N ALA A 138 -7.09 4.48 -10.16
CA ALA A 138 -7.64 3.56 -11.17
C ALA A 138 -8.96 4.14 -11.70
N VAL A 139 -9.00 4.41 -13.00
CA VAL A 139 -10.10 5.11 -13.65
C VAL A 139 -11.41 4.31 -13.66
N PRO A 140 -11.44 3.01 -14.02
CA PRO A 140 -12.68 2.25 -14.09
C PRO A 140 -13.43 2.18 -12.76
N SER A 141 -12.69 1.88 -11.68
CA SER A 141 -13.24 1.69 -10.34
C SER A 141 -13.25 2.96 -9.49
N ARG A 142 -12.67 4.06 -9.98
CA ARG A 142 -12.40 5.28 -9.19
C ARG A 142 -11.62 5.01 -7.91
N LEU A 143 -10.88 3.91 -7.83
CA LEU A 143 -10.13 3.52 -6.66
C LEU A 143 -8.86 4.37 -6.52
N TRP A 144 -8.70 5.02 -5.38
CA TRP A 144 -7.43 5.66 -5.03
C TRP A 144 -6.39 4.59 -4.73
N LEU A 145 -5.26 4.62 -5.44
CA LEU A 145 -4.20 3.60 -5.33
C LEU A 145 -3.13 3.97 -4.30
N GLY A 146 -3.21 5.18 -3.75
CA GLY A 146 -2.27 5.69 -2.75
C GLY A 146 -1.60 6.99 -3.19
N GLY A 147 -0.66 7.46 -2.37
CA GLY A 147 0.14 8.64 -2.68
C GLY A 147 1.49 8.66 -1.97
N VAL A 148 2.42 9.45 -2.51
CA VAL A 148 3.76 9.63 -1.99
C VAL A 148 4.02 11.12 -1.79
N ILE A 149 4.65 11.46 -0.67
CA ILE A 149 5.01 12.82 -0.30
C ILE A 149 6.53 12.97 -0.34
N SER A 150 7.02 14.07 -0.90
CA SER A 150 8.44 14.42 -0.92
C SER A 150 8.62 15.93 -0.97
N ALA A 151 9.63 16.45 -0.28
CA ALA A 151 10.08 17.83 -0.45
C ALA A 151 10.57 18.14 -1.88
N LYS A 152 11.08 17.12 -2.60
CA LYS A 152 11.63 17.25 -3.95
C LYS A 152 10.69 16.67 -5.00
N ARG A 153 10.52 17.40 -6.10
CA ARG A 153 9.84 16.93 -7.31
C ARG A 153 10.87 16.31 -8.25
N ASP A 154 11.21 15.07 -7.99
CA ASP A 154 12.26 14.34 -8.70
C ASP A 154 11.82 12.93 -9.12
N LEU A 155 12.74 12.18 -9.74
CA LEU A 155 12.51 10.81 -10.15
C LEU A 155 12.30 9.85 -8.98
N VAL A 156 12.77 10.16 -7.77
CA VAL A 156 12.59 9.31 -6.59
C VAL A 156 11.11 9.32 -6.19
N LEU A 157 10.50 10.50 -6.12
CA LEU A 157 9.06 10.65 -5.88
C LEU A 157 8.23 9.87 -6.90
N ILE A 158 8.57 10.00 -8.18
CA ILE A 158 7.79 9.36 -9.26
C ILE A 158 7.98 7.85 -9.25
N THR A 159 9.21 7.38 -9.03
CA THR A 159 9.52 5.95 -8.94
C THR A 159 8.77 5.30 -7.78
N ALA A 160 8.74 5.96 -6.62
CA ALA A 160 7.98 5.48 -5.47
C ALA A 160 6.48 5.40 -5.76
N LEU A 161 5.89 6.41 -6.41
CA LEU A 161 4.48 6.37 -6.81
C LEU A 161 4.19 5.22 -7.78
N VAL A 162 5.05 5.02 -8.78
CA VAL A 162 4.85 3.95 -9.77
C VAL A 162 5.07 2.57 -9.17
N GLN A 163 6.01 2.41 -8.24
CA GLN A 163 6.17 1.18 -7.46
C GLN A 163 4.91 0.88 -6.63
N MET A 164 4.32 1.90 -6.01
CA MET A 164 3.05 1.76 -5.28
C MET A 164 1.90 1.33 -6.21
N VAL A 165 1.75 1.97 -7.37
CA VAL A 165 0.75 1.56 -8.38
C VAL A 165 0.96 0.11 -8.82
N ARG A 166 2.21 -0.29 -9.06
CA ARG A 166 2.54 -1.68 -9.43
C ARG A 166 2.24 -2.66 -8.31
N ALA A 167 2.48 -2.29 -7.05
CA ALA A 167 2.13 -3.13 -5.92
C ALA A 167 0.61 -3.40 -5.87
N CYS A 168 -0.21 -2.40 -6.21
CA CYS A 168 -1.67 -2.56 -6.26
C CYS A 168 -2.18 -3.39 -7.45
N ALA A 169 -1.42 -3.58 -8.53
CA ALA A 169 -1.98 -4.02 -9.81
C ALA A 169 -1.70 -5.51 -10.10
N CYS A 170 -2.74 -6.30 -10.41
CA CYS A 170 -2.55 -7.55 -11.17
C CYS A 170 -2.39 -7.29 -12.68
N SER A 171 -2.98 -6.18 -13.15
CA SER A 171 -3.03 -5.79 -14.55
C SER A 171 -2.95 -4.27 -14.67
N LEU A 172 -2.12 -3.76 -15.57
CA LEU A 172 -1.96 -2.34 -15.86
C LEU A 172 -1.75 -2.15 -17.36
N ALA A 173 -2.77 -1.64 -18.05
CA ALA A 173 -2.80 -1.47 -19.50
C ALA A 173 -2.36 -0.07 -19.95
N ILE A 174 -2.59 0.97 -19.15
CA ILE A 174 -2.12 2.34 -19.45
C ILE A 174 -1.90 3.16 -18.18
N LEU A 175 -0.85 3.99 -18.23
CA LEU A 175 -0.64 5.08 -17.29
C LEU A 175 -0.78 6.42 -18.01
N VAL A 176 -1.61 7.33 -17.49
CA VAL A 176 -1.73 8.70 -17.99
C VAL A 176 -1.31 9.68 -16.91
N CYS A 177 -0.35 10.54 -17.24
CA CYS A 177 0.22 11.50 -16.31
C CYS A 177 -0.03 12.94 -16.73
N GLY A 178 -0.20 13.82 -15.76
CA GLY A 178 -0.18 15.27 -15.97
C GLY A 178 1.25 15.79 -16.15
N ARG A 179 1.62 16.80 -15.36
CA ARG A 179 2.97 17.37 -15.40
C ARG A 179 4.05 16.39 -14.93
N LEU A 180 3.66 15.36 -14.17
CA LEU A 180 4.49 14.19 -13.81
C LEU A 180 5.07 13.45 -15.03
N GLY A 181 4.40 13.49 -16.18
CA GLY A 181 4.74 12.65 -17.33
C GLY A 181 6.15 12.87 -17.90
N GLN A 182 6.76 14.05 -17.68
CA GLN A 182 8.15 14.31 -18.11
C GLN A 182 9.17 13.43 -17.36
N LEU A 183 8.88 13.14 -16.09
CA LEU A 183 9.71 12.31 -15.23
C LEU A 183 9.41 10.82 -15.45
N CYS A 184 8.20 10.48 -15.90
CA CYS A 184 7.84 9.11 -16.24
C CYS A 184 8.57 8.58 -17.48
N ASN A 185 9.11 9.45 -18.34
CA ASN A 185 9.93 9.06 -19.50
C ASN A 185 11.16 8.22 -19.08
N GLY A 186 11.77 8.55 -17.94
CA GLY A 186 12.97 7.89 -17.43
C GLY A 186 12.70 6.58 -16.69
N LEU A 187 11.43 6.17 -16.53
CA LEU A 187 11.10 4.94 -15.85
C LEU A 187 11.33 3.73 -16.77
N PRO A 188 12.10 2.72 -16.33
CA PRO A 188 12.27 1.50 -17.11
C PRO A 188 10.90 0.88 -17.41
N ALA A 189 10.73 0.46 -18.68
CA ALA A 189 9.43 0.09 -19.23
C ALA A 189 8.79 -1.17 -18.64
N GLY A 190 9.45 -1.80 -17.66
CA GLY A 190 8.93 -2.91 -16.88
C GLY A 190 9.76 -3.12 -15.61
N VAL A 191 9.26 -3.97 -14.74
CA VAL A 191 10.12 -4.71 -13.81
C VAL A 191 10.80 -5.81 -14.65
N PRO A 192 12.11 -6.03 -14.52
CA PRO A 192 12.76 -7.07 -15.29
C PRO A 192 12.17 -8.44 -14.89
N ASN A 193 11.45 -9.09 -15.81
CA ASN A 193 10.83 -10.39 -15.55
C ASN A 193 11.83 -11.51 -15.91
N PRO A 194 12.13 -12.44 -14.98
CA PRO A 194 13.06 -13.53 -15.27
C PRO A 194 12.41 -14.51 -16.26
N THR A 195 12.89 -14.53 -17.49
CA THR A 195 12.52 -15.56 -18.46
C THR A 195 13.22 -16.87 -18.05
N ARG A 196 12.47 -17.73 -17.37
CA ARG A 196 12.94 -19.07 -16.98
C ARG A 196 12.92 -19.97 -18.20
N THR A 197 14.10 -20.21 -18.78
CA THR A 197 14.30 -21.09 -19.95
C THR A 197 14.40 -22.57 -19.57
N GLY A 198 14.28 -22.91 -18.27
CA GLY A 198 14.50 -24.27 -17.75
C GLY A 198 15.96 -24.72 -17.74
N ARG A 199 16.89 -23.93 -18.26
CA ARG A 199 18.33 -24.23 -18.29
C ARG A 199 19.04 -23.72 -17.04
N ARG A 200 20.11 -24.40 -16.64
CA ARG A 200 20.95 -24.02 -15.49
C ARG A 200 21.66 -22.68 -15.80
N GLY A 201 21.36 -21.63 -15.02
CA GLY A 201 21.93 -20.29 -15.20
C GLY A 201 21.04 -19.19 -14.61
N SER A 202 21.57 -17.97 -14.48
CA SER A 202 20.77 -16.82 -14.04
C SER A 202 19.74 -16.48 -15.14
N PRO A 203 18.42 -16.39 -14.84
CA PRO A 203 17.41 -16.11 -15.85
C PRO A 203 17.69 -14.80 -16.58
N ARG A 204 17.51 -14.79 -17.90
CA ARG A 204 17.56 -13.55 -18.66
C ARG A 204 16.38 -12.69 -18.23
N LEU A 205 16.66 -11.48 -17.78
CA LEU A 205 15.64 -10.51 -17.44
C LEU A 205 15.12 -9.88 -18.73
N VAL A 206 13.83 -10.06 -19.04
CA VAL A 206 13.17 -9.45 -20.19
C VAL A 206 12.27 -8.34 -19.70
N LEU A 207 12.37 -7.18 -20.34
CA LEU A 207 11.49 -6.03 -20.12
C LEU A 207 10.15 -6.33 -20.81
N GLU A 208 9.03 -6.21 -20.11
CA GLU A 208 7.70 -6.32 -20.73
C GLU A 208 7.54 -5.33 -21.89
N LYS A 209 6.69 -5.69 -22.88
CA LYS A 209 6.22 -4.75 -23.91
C LYS A 209 5.76 -3.49 -23.18
N GLY A 210 6.47 -2.39 -23.43
CA GLY A 210 6.43 -1.25 -22.52
C GLY A 210 5.02 -0.70 -22.32
N LEU A 211 4.64 -0.52 -21.06
CA LEU A 211 3.38 0.08 -20.64
C LEU A 211 3.07 1.36 -21.44
N PRO A 212 1.93 1.43 -22.17
CA PRO A 212 1.46 2.65 -22.81
C PRO A 212 1.43 3.83 -21.83
N LEU A 213 1.98 4.96 -22.26
CA LEU A 213 2.11 6.16 -21.43
C LEU A 213 1.60 7.38 -22.17
N GLY A 214 0.50 7.94 -21.66
CA GLY A 214 -0.07 9.20 -22.12
C GLY A 214 0.36 10.37 -21.24
N GLN A 215 0.55 11.55 -21.84
CA GLN A 215 0.87 12.76 -21.11
C GLN A 215 -0.05 13.93 -21.51
N VAL A 216 -0.53 14.66 -20.49
CA VAL A 216 -1.25 15.92 -20.67
C VAL A 216 -0.35 17.09 -20.26
N ILE A 217 -0.07 17.99 -21.20
CA ILE A 217 0.73 19.20 -20.99
C ILE A 217 -0.19 20.41 -21.10
N LYS A 218 -0.39 21.12 -19.99
CA LYS A 218 -1.18 22.36 -19.95
C LYS A 218 -0.25 23.57 -20.04
N ARG A 219 -0.45 24.44 -21.03
CA ARG A 219 0.20 25.75 -21.07
C ARG A 219 -0.70 26.78 -20.38
N HIS A 220 -0.09 27.58 -19.51
CA HIS A 220 -0.80 28.60 -18.76
C HIS A 220 -0.27 29.99 -19.11
N ALA A 221 -1.17 30.97 -19.23
CA ALA A 221 -0.81 32.38 -19.12
C ALA A 221 -1.87 33.11 -18.31
N LYS A 222 -1.47 34.16 -17.60
CA LYS A 222 -2.35 34.95 -16.71
C LYS A 222 -3.20 34.06 -15.78
N ARG A 223 -2.61 32.97 -15.25
CA ARG A 223 -3.24 31.97 -14.36
C ARG A 223 -4.40 31.17 -14.98
N ARG A 224 -4.63 31.25 -16.29
CA ARG A 224 -5.64 30.45 -17.02
C ARG A 224 -4.94 29.41 -17.89
N VAL A 225 -5.59 28.27 -18.11
CA VAL A 225 -5.13 27.28 -19.09
C VAL A 225 -5.41 27.87 -20.47
N MET A 226 -4.37 28.07 -21.28
CA MET A 226 -4.50 28.59 -22.64
C MET A 226 -4.61 27.47 -23.67
N SER A 227 -3.85 26.40 -23.48
CA SER A 227 -3.87 25.26 -24.38
C SER A 227 -3.52 23.97 -23.65
N VAL A 228 -4.01 22.86 -24.20
CA VAL A 228 -3.75 21.51 -23.71
C VAL A 228 -3.16 20.70 -24.84
N THR A 229 -1.89 20.32 -24.70
CA THR A 229 -1.19 19.41 -25.61
C THR A 229 -1.25 18.00 -25.03
N ARG A 230 -1.66 17.04 -25.85
CA ARG A 230 -1.71 15.61 -25.50
C ARG A 230 -0.59 14.91 -26.23
N ARG A 231 0.24 14.18 -25.49
CA ARG A 231 1.44 13.53 -26.03
C ARG A 231 1.39 12.05 -25.72
N VAL A 232 1.63 11.23 -26.75
CA VAL A 232 1.98 9.82 -26.59
C VAL A 232 3.47 9.77 -26.24
N VAL A 233 3.79 9.24 -25.05
CA VAL A 233 5.16 9.07 -24.59
C VAL A 233 5.67 7.68 -24.96
N ARG A 234 4.85 6.66 -24.74
CA ARG A 234 5.15 5.25 -25.04
C ARG A 234 3.91 4.55 -25.55
N GLY A 235 4.08 3.64 -26.52
CA GLY A 235 2.97 2.99 -27.23
C GLY A 235 2.54 3.79 -28.47
N THR A 236 1.38 3.45 -29.03
CA THR A 236 0.80 4.15 -30.19
C THR A 236 -0.46 4.92 -29.79
N ALA A 237 -0.84 5.93 -30.57
CA ALA A 237 -2.05 6.69 -30.29
C ALA A 237 -3.31 5.80 -30.35
N GLU A 238 -3.34 4.84 -31.28
CA GLU A 238 -4.44 3.91 -31.50
C GLU A 238 -4.59 2.95 -30.32
N SER A 239 -3.48 2.36 -29.84
CA SER A 239 -3.50 1.46 -28.68
C SER A 239 -3.94 2.18 -27.40
N ILE A 240 -3.44 3.40 -27.18
CA ILE A 240 -3.87 4.24 -26.06
C ILE A 240 -5.36 4.54 -26.16
N ARG A 241 -5.83 5.01 -27.32
CA ARG A 241 -7.25 5.32 -27.53
C ARG A 241 -8.14 4.09 -27.29
N ALA A 242 -7.75 2.92 -27.78
CA ALA A 242 -8.49 1.68 -27.58
C ALA A 242 -8.66 1.37 -26.07
N VAL A 243 -7.60 1.48 -25.28
CA VAL A 243 -7.66 1.26 -23.82
C VAL A 243 -8.51 2.34 -23.14
N LEU A 244 -8.38 3.61 -23.52
CA LEU A 244 -9.19 4.69 -22.93
C LEU A 244 -10.70 4.49 -23.17
N ILE A 245 -11.09 4.06 -24.37
CA ILE A 245 -12.49 3.74 -24.70
C ILE A 245 -12.96 2.54 -23.88
N ALA A 246 -12.19 1.44 -23.90
CA ALA A 246 -12.55 0.20 -23.20
C ALA A 246 -12.69 0.39 -21.68
N THR A 247 -11.92 1.31 -21.10
CA THR A 247 -11.90 1.59 -19.64
C THR A 247 -12.85 2.73 -19.22
N GLY A 248 -13.63 3.28 -20.15
CA GLY A 248 -14.50 4.42 -19.87
C GLY A 248 -13.73 5.69 -19.48
N GLY A 249 -12.48 5.82 -19.92
CA GLY A 249 -11.60 6.97 -19.71
C GLY A 249 -11.78 8.11 -20.71
N GLY A 250 -12.67 7.93 -21.69
CA GLY A 250 -12.96 8.89 -22.76
C GLY A 250 -12.22 8.58 -24.06
N ASN A 251 -12.35 9.46 -25.05
CA ASN A 251 -11.81 9.24 -26.40
C ASN A 251 -10.35 9.69 -26.58
N ASP A 252 -9.84 10.53 -25.67
CA ASP A 252 -8.52 11.15 -25.76
C ASP A 252 -7.82 11.18 -24.39
N ILE A 253 -6.48 11.27 -24.45
CA ILE A 253 -5.61 11.38 -23.27
C ILE A 253 -6.03 12.58 -22.43
N ASN A 254 -6.39 12.33 -21.16
CA ASN A 254 -6.81 13.36 -20.21
C ASN A 254 -6.40 12.99 -18.78
N THR A 255 -6.52 13.97 -17.87
CA THR A 255 -6.21 13.83 -16.44
C THR A 255 -7.39 14.23 -15.56
N ALA A 256 -8.60 14.31 -16.12
CA ALA A 256 -9.79 14.77 -15.39
C ALA A 256 -10.11 13.89 -14.18
N TYR A 257 -9.71 12.61 -14.26
CA TYR A 257 -9.81 11.54 -13.27
C TYR A 257 -9.22 11.97 -11.94
N ILE A 258 -7.89 12.05 -12.00
CA ILE A 258 -7.03 12.41 -10.90
C ILE A 258 -7.19 13.88 -10.50
N GLU A 259 -7.53 14.78 -11.42
CA GLU A 259 -7.81 16.18 -11.09
C GLU A 259 -9.05 16.33 -10.20
N ARG A 260 -10.10 15.54 -10.46
CA ARG A 260 -11.28 15.49 -9.59
C ARG A 260 -10.93 14.92 -8.22
N LEU A 261 -10.16 13.84 -8.17
CA LEU A 261 -9.69 13.27 -6.90
C LEU A 261 -8.86 14.30 -6.11
N ASN A 262 -7.94 15.00 -6.78
CA ASN A 262 -7.15 16.09 -6.22
C ASN A 262 -8.02 17.21 -5.63
N ALA A 263 -9.16 17.52 -6.26
CA ALA A 263 -10.13 18.46 -5.71
C ALA A 263 -10.85 17.89 -4.48
N THR A 264 -11.24 16.62 -4.49
CA THR A 264 -11.81 15.92 -3.32
C THR A 264 -10.87 15.98 -2.13
N PHE A 265 -9.60 15.59 -2.29
CA PHE A 265 -8.61 15.66 -1.20
C PHE A 265 -8.42 17.08 -0.68
N ARG A 266 -8.45 18.09 -1.56
CA ARG A 266 -8.39 19.51 -1.14
C ARG A 266 -9.60 19.96 -0.33
N ALA A 267 -10.79 19.46 -0.65
CA ALA A 267 -12.00 19.76 0.12
C ALA A 267 -12.00 19.02 1.46
N SER A 268 -11.50 17.78 1.48
CA SER A 268 -11.50 16.89 2.64
C SER A 268 -10.36 17.11 3.61
N MET A 269 -9.25 17.73 3.19
CA MET A 269 -8.11 18.02 4.05
C MET A 269 -7.89 19.53 4.14
N VAL A 270 -8.22 20.12 5.31
CA VAL A 270 -8.09 21.57 5.53
C VAL A 270 -6.68 22.11 5.24
N ALA A 271 -5.64 21.28 5.46
CA ALA A 271 -4.24 21.64 5.18
C ALA A 271 -3.92 21.78 3.68
N LEU A 272 -4.74 21.23 2.80
CA LEU A 272 -4.57 21.31 1.34
C LEU A 272 -5.27 22.53 0.72
N VAL A 273 -5.99 23.32 1.52
CA VAL A 273 -6.65 24.56 1.08
C VAL A 273 -5.59 25.57 0.64
N ARG A 274 -5.63 26.00 -0.63
CA ARG A 274 -4.56 26.81 -1.27
C ARG A 274 -4.19 28.12 -0.56
N ARG A 275 -5.16 28.76 0.10
CA ARG A 275 -4.97 30.02 0.84
C ARG A 275 -5.45 29.89 2.30
N GLY A 276 -5.32 28.68 2.87
CA GLY A 276 -5.65 28.41 4.26
C GLY A 276 -4.53 28.81 5.24
N ARG A 277 -4.90 28.91 6.52
CA ARG A 277 -3.97 29.14 7.64
C ARG A 277 -3.66 27.87 8.46
N ALA A 278 -4.38 26.77 8.20
CA ALA A 278 -4.22 25.49 8.89
C ALA A 278 -3.07 24.65 8.28
N LEU A 279 -1.84 25.19 8.33
CA LEU A 279 -0.67 24.55 7.74
C LEU A 279 -0.13 23.43 8.65
N LEU A 280 0.31 22.34 8.03
CA LEU A 280 0.99 21.26 8.75
C LEU A 280 2.47 21.59 8.97
N HIS A 281 2.99 21.14 10.11
CA HIS A 281 4.41 21.31 10.48
C HIS A 281 5.30 20.16 10.01
N LYS A 282 4.75 18.94 9.88
CA LYS A 282 5.52 17.71 9.60
C LYS A 282 4.89 16.90 8.47
N GLU A 283 5.72 16.34 7.60
CA GLU A 283 5.27 15.48 6.48
C GLU A 283 4.48 14.27 6.99
N ALA A 284 4.87 13.70 8.14
CA ALA A 284 4.15 12.60 8.77
C ALA A 284 2.67 12.91 9.03
N GLY A 285 2.33 14.16 9.40
CA GLY A 285 0.95 14.60 9.58
C GLY A 285 0.19 14.67 8.25
N LEU A 286 0.87 15.09 7.18
CA LEU A 286 0.30 15.12 5.83
C LEU A 286 0.05 13.70 5.32
N THR A 287 1.00 12.79 5.51
CA THR A 287 0.86 11.36 5.19
C THR A 287 -0.30 10.74 5.96
N ALA A 288 -0.39 10.98 7.27
CA ALA A 288 -1.50 10.46 8.08
C ALA A 288 -2.85 10.98 7.58
N GLY A 289 -2.97 12.27 7.29
CA GLY A 289 -4.20 12.85 6.74
C GLY A 289 -4.54 12.30 5.34
N MET A 290 -3.55 12.10 4.48
CA MET A 290 -3.71 11.52 3.15
C MET A 290 -4.31 10.12 3.21
N TYR A 291 -3.74 9.22 4.02
CA TYR A 291 -4.25 7.86 4.13
C TYR A 291 -5.58 7.78 4.86
N LEU A 292 -5.83 8.65 5.84
CA LEU A 292 -7.12 8.75 6.49
C LEU A 292 -8.23 9.10 5.48
N VAL A 293 -8.03 10.17 4.69
CA VAL A 293 -9.00 10.58 3.67
C VAL A 293 -9.09 9.59 2.52
N GLY A 294 -7.96 9.05 2.07
CA GLY A 294 -7.93 8.08 0.98
C GLY A 294 -8.67 6.77 1.31
N CYS A 295 -8.51 6.26 2.53
CA CYS A 295 -9.27 5.09 2.97
C CYS A 295 -10.75 5.40 3.19
N ALA A 296 -11.10 6.57 3.75
CA ALA A 296 -12.50 6.98 3.84
C ALA A 296 -13.14 7.08 2.44
N TYR A 297 -12.42 7.66 1.48
CA TYR A 297 -12.84 7.74 0.09
C TYR A 297 -13.06 6.36 -0.55
N ASN A 298 -12.12 5.42 -0.37
CA ASN A 298 -12.22 4.09 -0.98
C ASN A 298 -13.30 3.21 -0.35
N PHE A 299 -13.40 3.21 0.99
CA PHE A 299 -14.15 2.21 1.75
C PHE A 299 -15.47 2.72 2.35
N VAL A 300 -15.61 4.04 2.53
CA VAL A 300 -16.74 4.63 3.29
C VAL A 300 -17.61 5.53 2.43
N TRP A 301 -17.06 6.24 1.44
CA TRP A 301 -17.83 7.20 0.66
C TRP A 301 -18.44 6.60 -0.60
N TYR A 302 -19.76 6.78 -0.75
CA TYR A 302 -20.42 6.53 -2.03
C TYR A 302 -19.89 7.47 -3.11
N HIS A 303 -19.76 6.95 -4.32
CA HIS A 303 -19.28 7.70 -5.46
C HIS A 303 -20.35 7.73 -6.54
N GLU A 304 -20.85 8.92 -6.85
CA GLU A 304 -21.98 9.12 -7.77
C GLU A 304 -21.79 8.48 -9.15
N SER A 305 -20.59 8.58 -9.73
CA SER A 305 -20.33 7.97 -11.05
C SER A 305 -20.21 6.44 -11.03
N LEU A 306 -20.28 5.80 -9.86
CA LEU A 306 -20.22 4.34 -9.71
C LEU A 306 -21.58 3.72 -9.42
N ARG A 307 -22.64 4.52 -9.28
CA ARG A 307 -24.00 4.02 -9.07
C ARG A 307 -24.37 3.05 -10.19
N ALA A 308 -24.90 1.89 -9.82
CA ALA A 308 -25.43 0.90 -10.74
C ALA A 308 -26.95 1.02 -10.82
N VAL A 309 -27.56 0.60 -11.93
CA VAL A 309 -29.02 0.48 -12.00
C VAL A 309 -29.46 -0.57 -11.00
N ALA A 310 -30.44 -0.24 -10.16
CA ALA A 310 -30.95 -1.16 -9.17
C ALA A 310 -31.69 -2.35 -9.83
N PRO A 311 -31.76 -3.51 -9.15
CA PRO A 311 -32.54 -4.65 -9.64
C PRO A 311 -34.02 -4.30 -9.88
N ALA A 312 -34.65 -5.00 -10.81
CA ALA A 312 -36.09 -4.86 -11.08
C ALA A 312 -36.90 -5.08 -9.79
N GLY A 313 -37.80 -4.14 -9.47
CA GLY A 313 -38.61 -4.16 -8.24
C GLY A 313 -37.99 -3.46 -7.03
N ALA A 314 -36.78 -2.89 -7.15
CA ALA A 314 -36.21 -2.07 -6.09
C ALA A 314 -36.96 -0.73 -5.93
N SER A 315 -37.08 -0.24 -4.69
CA SER A 315 -37.72 1.05 -4.36
C SER A 315 -36.97 2.27 -4.91
N HIS A 316 -35.70 2.10 -5.29
CA HIS A 316 -34.84 3.17 -5.80
C HIS A 316 -34.25 2.79 -7.15
N LYS A 317 -34.09 3.78 -8.03
CA LYS A 317 -33.52 3.60 -9.38
C LYS A 317 -32.04 3.18 -9.36
N TRP A 318 -31.29 3.64 -8.36
CA TRP A 318 -29.84 3.50 -8.30
C TRP A 318 -29.41 2.72 -7.06
N GLN A 319 -28.47 1.80 -7.25
CA GLN A 319 -27.72 1.17 -6.19
C GLN A 319 -26.41 1.94 -5.99
N GLU A 320 -26.23 2.51 -4.80
CA GLU A 320 -25.01 3.24 -4.43
C GLU A 320 -23.81 2.30 -4.31
N ARG A 321 -22.65 2.74 -4.78
CA ARG A 321 -21.39 1.99 -4.72
C ARG A 321 -20.23 2.88 -4.29
N ILE A 322 -19.29 2.28 -3.58
CA ILE A 322 -18.00 2.89 -3.22
C ILE A 322 -16.90 2.41 -4.19
N PRO A 323 -15.75 3.09 -4.27
CA PRO A 323 -14.64 2.67 -5.10
C PRO A 323 -14.13 1.24 -4.83
N ALA A 324 -14.04 0.83 -3.56
CA ALA A 324 -13.60 -0.53 -3.20
C ALA A 324 -14.55 -1.62 -3.72
N MET A 325 -15.87 -1.37 -3.69
CA MET A 325 -16.88 -2.26 -4.30
C MET A 325 -16.79 -2.30 -5.83
N ALA A 326 -16.40 -1.19 -6.46
CA ALA A 326 -16.17 -1.16 -7.91
C ALA A 326 -14.89 -1.88 -8.32
N ALA A 327 -13.90 -1.92 -7.43
CA ALA A 327 -12.66 -2.66 -7.61
C ALA A 327 -12.76 -4.15 -7.21
N GLY A 328 -13.88 -4.59 -6.63
CA GLY A 328 -14.06 -5.98 -6.17
C GLY A 328 -13.35 -6.32 -4.85
N LEU A 329 -12.91 -5.31 -4.09
CA LEU A 329 -12.21 -5.48 -2.81
C LEU A 329 -13.15 -5.74 -1.63
N THR A 330 -14.42 -5.41 -1.78
CA THR A 330 -15.45 -5.64 -0.75
C THR A 330 -16.83 -5.67 -1.40
N ASP A 331 -17.78 -6.32 -0.75
CA ASP A 331 -19.17 -6.46 -1.17
C ASP A 331 -20.11 -5.40 -0.56
N HIS A 332 -19.63 -4.60 0.40
CA HIS A 332 -20.45 -3.61 1.09
C HIS A 332 -19.67 -2.32 1.42
N ARG A 333 -20.42 -1.28 1.78
CA ARG A 333 -19.83 -0.03 2.27
C ARG A 333 -19.41 -0.19 3.73
N TRP A 334 -18.15 0.08 4.03
CA TRP A 334 -17.69 0.10 5.41
C TRP A 334 -18.19 1.35 6.13
N THR A 335 -18.38 1.22 7.44
CA THR A 335 -18.50 2.40 8.30
C THR A 335 -17.12 2.92 8.72
N MET A 336 -17.03 4.18 9.17
CA MET A 336 -15.79 4.68 9.78
C MET A 336 -15.37 3.83 10.99
N PHE A 337 -16.34 3.34 11.77
CA PHE A 337 -16.08 2.46 12.90
C PHE A 337 -15.47 1.13 12.45
N GLU A 338 -16.01 0.54 11.38
CA GLU A 338 -15.50 -0.69 10.78
C GLU A 338 -14.09 -0.50 10.21
N LEU A 339 -13.87 0.58 9.45
CA LEU A 339 -12.55 0.93 8.91
C LEU A 339 -11.48 1.01 10.01
N PHE A 340 -11.81 1.59 11.16
CA PHE A 340 -10.88 1.67 12.30
C PHE A 340 -10.85 0.40 13.16
N SER A 341 -11.83 -0.49 13.03
CA SER A 341 -11.86 -1.78 13.73
C SER A 341 -11.14 -2.87 12.94
N TYR A 342 -10.90 -2.67 11.64
CA TYR A 342 -10.26 -3.64 10.77
C TYR A 342 -8.85 -3.98 11.27
N GLN A 343 -8.63 -5.23 11.66
CA GLN A 343 -7.31 -5.65 12.14
C GLN A 343 -6.45 -6.11 10.97
N VAL A 344 -5.31 -5.45 10.77
CA VAL A 344 -4.33 -5.84 9.74
C VAL A 344 -3.41 -6.93 10.29
N PRO A 345 -3.42 -8.16 9.74
CA PRO A 345 -2.60 -9.26 10.22
C PRO A 345 -1.11 -8.95 10.10
N LEU A 346 -0.33 -9.41 11.08
CA LEU A 346 1.13 -9.38 10.97
C LEU A 346 1.58 -10.34 9.85
N PRO A 347 2.65 -10.00 9.10
CA PRO A 347 3.18 -10.93 8.10
C PRO A 347 3.58 -12.25 8.77
N PRO A 348 3.41 -13.39 8.08
CA PRO A 348 3.73 -14.71 8.63
C PRO A 348 5.12 -14.76 9.23
N TRP A 349 5.29 -15.58 10.27
CA TRP A 349 6.60 -15.80 10.85
C TRP A 349 7.52 -16.50 9.83
N VAL A 350 8.66 -15.88 9.54
CA VAL A 350 9.69 -16.46 8.68
C VAL A 350 10.82 -16.92 9.59
N ALA A 351 11.12 -18.22 9.55
CA ALA A 351 12.23 -18.78 10.30
C ALA A 351 13.53 -18.07 9.91
N PRO A 352 14.36 -17.64 10.88
CA PRO A 352 15.69 -17.15 10.58
C PRO A 352 16.42 -18.20 9.76
N LYS A 353 16.90 -17.82 8.56
CA LYS A 353 17.75 -18.70 7.76
C LYS A 353 18.98 -19.03 8.61
N ARG A 354 19.10 -20.29 9.05
CA ARG A 354 20.32 -20.75 9.74
C ARG A 354 21.49 -20.60 8.78
N ARG A 355 22.36 -19.61 9.01
CA ARG A 355 23.66 -19.54 8.34
C ARG A 355 24.60 -20.49 9.09
N GLY A 356 24.82 -21.66 8.50
CA GLY A 356 25.77 -22.66 8.99
C GLY A 356 25.82 -23.83 8.02
N ARG A 357 27.02 -24.40 7.84
CA ARG A 357 27.22 -25.65 7.09
C ARG A 357 26.38 -26.73 7.77
N GLN A 358 25.51 -27.41 7.03
CA GLN A 358 24.87 -28.62 7.56
C GLN A 358 25.99 -29.55 8.04
N ALA A 359 25.99 -29.88 9.33
CA ALA A 359 26.85 -30.93 9.83
C ALA A 359 26.42 -32.20 9.12
N THR A 360 27.32 -32.78 8.32
CA THR A 360 27.12 -34.11 7.76
C THR A 360 26.96 -35.05 8.94
N VAL A 361 25.73 -35.48 9.21
CA VAL A 361 25.49 -36.59 10.12
C VAL A 361 26.05 -37.81 9.40
N ASN A 362 27.28 -38.21 9.76
CA ASN A 362 27.79 -39.51 9.41
C ASN A 362 26.93 -40.53 10.18
N LEU A 363 25.92 -41.10 9.52
CA LEU A 363 25.35 -42.36 9.97
C LEU A 363 26.44 -43.42 9.86
N SER A 364 27.20 -43.63 10.94
CA SER A 364 27.91 -44.87 11.12
C SER A 364 26.86 -45.98 11.23
N LEU A 365 26.82 -46.84 10.20
CA LEU A 365 26.10 -48.10 10.21
C LEU A 365 26.54 -48.93 11.43
N ALA A 366 25.80 -48.83 12.52
CA ALA A 366 25.86 -49.82 13.59
C ALA A 366 25.32 -51.13 13.00
N THR A 367 26.21 -52.11 12.84
CA THR A 367 25.91 -53.44 12.37
C THR A 367 24.99 -54.14 13.38
N PHE A 368 23.68 -54.06 13.17
CA PHE A 368 22.70 -54.89 13.87
C PHE A 368 22.77 -56.30 13.26
N LYS A 369 23.27 -57.27 14.04
CA LYS A 369 23.13 -58.70 13.74
C LYS A 369 21.65 -59.09 13.81
N PRO A 370 21.06 -59.74 12.78
CA PRO A 370 19.67 -60.14 12.81
C PRO A 370 19.49 -61.43 13.63
N LEU A 371 18.60 -61.39 14.62
CA LEU A 371 17.99 -62.60 15.20
C LEU A 371 16.75 -62.93 14.39
N VAL A 372 16.83 -64.00 13.62
CA VAL A 372 15.76 -64.57 12.82
C VAL A 372 14.72 -65.21 13.75
N ARG A 373 13.46 -64.78 13.68
CA ARG A 373 12.30 -65.69 13.79
C ARG A 373 11.19 -65.31 12.81
N ARG A 374 10.98 -66.28 11.92
CA ARG A 374 9.87 -66.57 11.01
C ARG A 374 8.47 -66.13 11.47
N ASN A 375 7.73 -65.49 10.56
CA ASN A 375 6.47 -65.94 9.93
C ASN A 375 5.70 -64.69 9.42
N GLU A 376 5.64 -64.49 8.11
CA GLU A 376 4.54 -64.94 7.23
C GLU A 376 3.33 -63.96 7.26
N LEU A 377 3.22 -63.09 6.26
CA LEU A 377 2.38 -63.29 5.07
C LEU A 377 2.10 -61.96 4.33
N LEU A 378 2.44 -62.00 3.04
CA LEU A 378 1.73 -61.44 1.88
C LEU A 378 1.67 -59.90 1.72
N CYS A 379 2.38 -59.39 0.70
CA CYS A 379 1.93 -59.20 -0.70
C CYS A 379 1.13 -57.88 -0.83
N SER A 380 1.43 -56.93 -1.72
CA SER A 380 1.91 -57.04 -3.10
C SER A 380 2.46 -55.68 -3.56
N ILE A 381 3.65 -55.69 -4.21
CA ILE A 381 3.88 -55.36 -5.64
C ILE A 381 3.10 -54.13 -6.18
N LEU A 382 3.61 -53.14 -6.90
CA LEU A 382 4.83 -52.87 -7.71
C LEU A 382 4.48 -51.50 -8.40
N VAL A 383 5.36 -50.55 -8.71
CA VAL A 383 6.19 -50.48 -9.93
C VAL A 383 6.95 -49.13 -9.88
N ILE A 384 8.26 -49.23 -9.62
CA ILE A 384 9.38 -48.89 -10.52
C ILE A 384 9.50 -47.43 -11.04
N LEU A 385 10.40 -46.73 -10.34
CA LEU A 385 11.52 -45.90 -10.80
C LEU A 385 11.97 -46.06 -12.26
N HIS A 386 12.49 -44.98 -12.87
CA HIS A 386 13.86 -45.05 -13.40
C HIS A 386 14.48 -43.64 -13.51
N GLY A 387 15.55 -43.43 -12.74
CA GLY A 387 16.85 -43.79 -13.28
C GLY A 387 17.74 -42.65 -13.75
N SER A 388 18.85 -42.54 -13.02
CA SER A 388 20.20 -42.68 -13.60
C SER A 388 21.02 -41.40 -13.82
N THR A 389 21.83 -41.12 -12.79
CA THR A 389 23.30 -41.18 -12.83
C THR A 389 24.04 -40.44 -13.96
N SER A 390 24.93 -39.51 -13.60
CA SER A 390 26.34 -39.84 -13.28
C SER A 390 27.32 -38.66 -13.43
N HIS A 391 28.40 -38.79 -12.65
CA HIS A 391 29.78 -38.37 -12.91
C HIS A 391 30.27 -36.91 -12.75
N ARG A 392 30.95 -36.73 -11.60
CA ARG A 392 32.36 -36.31 -11.42
C ARG A 392 32.95 -35.29 -12.41
N SER A 393 33.48 -34.20 -11.87
CA SER A 393 34.93 -34.07 -11.65
C SER A 393 35.26 -32.76 -10.93
N HIS A 394 36.37 -32.82 -10.20
CA HIS A 394 37.00 -31.79 -9.39
C HIS A 394 37.42 -30.57 -10.21
N ASP A 395 37.34 -29.37 -9.62
CA ASP A 395 38.57 -28.63 -9.39
C ASP A 395 38.47 -27.62 -8.25
N ARG A 396 39.53 -27.60 -7.44
CA ARG A 396 39.76 -26.67 -6.34
C ARG A 396 40.57 -25.50 -6.88
N HIS A 397 40.14 -24.27 -6.63
CA HIS A 397 41.08 -23.19 -6.36
C HIS A 397 40.52 -22.27 -5.28
N SER A 398 41.15 -22.37 -4.12
CA SER A 398 41.15 -21.43 -3.02
C SER A 398 41.99 -20.22 -3.40
N VAL A 399 41.44 -19.01 -3.29
CA VAL A 399 42.22 -17.79 -3.01
C VAL A 399 41.48 -17.00 -1.94
N SER A 400 42.23 -16.71 -0.89
CA SER A 400 41.87 -16.03 0.34
C SER A 400 42.18 -14.54 0.28
N LEU A 401 41.41 -13.77 1.05
CA LEU A 401 41.76 -12.51 1.72
C LEU A 401 41.93 -11.26 0.83
N LEU A 402 41.13 -10.22 1.13
CA LEU A 402 41.64 -9.03 1.84
C LEU A 402 40.48 -8.09 2.24
N ASN A 403 40.45 -7.80 3.54
CA ASN A 403 39.72 -6.69 4.15
C ASN A 403 40.42 -5.37 3.77
N SER A 404 39.63 -4.32 3.54
CA SER A 404 40.08 -2.96 3.80
C SER A 404 38.89 -2.04 4.10
N HIS A 405 38.79 -1.66 5.37
CA HIS A 405 38.08 -0.48 5.85
C HIS A 405 38.61 0.78 5.15
N SER A 406 37.73 1.72 4.83
CA SER A 406 38.10 3.15 4.84
C SER A 406 36.88 4.01 5.16
N LEU A 407 37.08 4.82 6.19
CA LEU A 407 36.23 5.90 6.69
C LEU A 407 36.28 7.06 5.68
N LEU A 408 35.15 7.75 5.50
CA LEU A 408 35.14 9.07 4.88
C LEU A 408 34.31 10.03 5.74
N GLU A 409 35.02 11.08 6.15
CA GLU A 409 34.63 12.17 7.03
C GLU A 409 33.69 13.17 6.35
N TYR A 410 32.81 13.77 7.16
CA TYR A 410 31.97 14.90 6.81
C TYR A 410 32.67 16.23 7.11
N PRO A 411 32.67 17.22 6.20
CA PRO A 411 32.97 18.59 6.57
C PRO A 411 31.72 19.32 7.08
N ARG A 412 31.88 19.95 8.25
CA ARG A 412 30.98 20.92 8.88
C ARG A 412 31.03 22.24 8.10
N LEU A 413 29.88 22.85 7.86
CA LEU A 413 29.77 24.27 7.47
C LEU A 413 28.89 25.00 8.49
N ASN A 414 29.53 25.92 9.21
CA ASN A 414 28.93 26.97 10.02
C ASN A 414 28.51 28.15 9.13
N GLY A 415 27.41 28.82 9.47
CA GLY A 415 26.94 30.08 8.87
C GLY A 415 25.58 30.44 9.44
N VAL A 416 25.52 31.02 10.64
CA VAL A 416 25.37 32.46 10.93
C VAL A 416 23.99 33.01 10.56
N LEU A 417 23.34 33.51 11.62
CA LEU A 417 22.04 34.18 11.71
C LEU A 417 22.01 35.50 10.92
N GLY A 418 20.85 35.82 10.36
CA GLY A 418 20.53 37.15 9.82
C GLY A 418 19.01 37.36 9.78
N TYR A 419 18.49 38.04 10.80
CA TYR A 419 17.17 38.69 10.82
C TYR A 419 17.24 39.99 9.99
N GLY A 420 16.18 40.30 9.26
CA GLY A 420 16.01 41.61 8.60
C GLY A 420 14.91 41.54 7.54
N GLY A 421 13.75 42.13 7.84
CA GLY A 421 12.62 42.20 6.91
C GLY A 421 12.80 43.25 5.83
N GLU A 422 11.95 43.21 4.81
CA GLU A 422 11.20 44.36 4.33
C GLU A 422 10.11 43.90 3.35
N LEU A 423 8.95 44.53 3.53
CA LEU A 423 7.82 44.53 2.63
C LEU A 423 8.20 45.33 1.38
N ASP A 424 7.74 44.90 0.19
CA ASP A 424 7.11 45.82 -0.76
C ASP A 424 6.51 45.07 -1.97
N VAL A 425 5.22 45.42 -2.22
CA VAL A 425 4.37 45.30 -3.43
C VAL A 425 4.07 43.93 -4.05
#